data_AF-A0A3G5FJE1-F1
#
_entry.id   AF-A0A3G5FJE1-F1
#
_cell.length_a   1.000
_cell.length_b   1.000
_cell.length_c   1.000
_cell.angle_alpha   90.00
_cell.angle_beta   90.00
_cell.angle_gamma   90.00
#
_symmetry.space_group_name_H-M   'P 1'
#
loop_
_entity.id
_entity.type
_entity.pdbx_description
1 polymer ?
#
loop_
_entity_poly.entity_id
_entity_poly.type
_entity_poly.pdbx_seq_one_letter_code
_entity_poly.pdbx_strand_id
1 'polypeptide(L)'
;MLHWLSTNYSLVYHISFPKGYHLTNASKQNIKSHYISKKELTDEYIDVVESLDSNPLMVTNLKKTVVDMLRYTKTSPNVVEEIVDNYLSREDKNIERLKEYGRHSILEE
;
A
#
# COMPACT_ATOMS: atom_id res chain seq x y z
N MET A 1 5.72 -6.12 7.41
CA MET A 1 4.94 -5.12 6.64
C MET A 1 4.75 -3.86 7.49
N LEU A 2 4.91 -2.65 6.96
CA LEU A 2 5.02 -1.40 7.76
C LEU A 2 3.77 -1.04 8.59
N HIS A 3 2.59 -1.56 8.23
CA HIS A 3 1.32 -1.37 8.95
C HIS A 3 0.93 -2.54 9.87
N TRP A 4 1.78 -3.55 10.00
CA TRP A 4 1.50 -4.77 10.77
C TRP A 4 0.22 -5.52 10.32
N LEU A 5 -0.14 -5.41 9.03
CA LEU A 5 -1.31 -6.09 8.44
C LEU A 5 -1.06 -7.56 8.12
N SER A 6 0.19 -7.98 7.97
CA SER A 6 0.57 -9.36 7.68
C SER A 6 1.94 -9.66 8.25
N THR A 7 2.10 -10.91 8.69
CA THR A 7 3.37 -11.51 9.11
C THR A 7 4.24 -11.92 7.92
N ASN A 8 3.71 -11.86 6.70
CA ASN A 8 4.45 -12.14 5.47
C ASN A 8 5.41 -10.97 5.15
N TYR A 9 6.71 -11.25 5.19
CA TYR A 9 7.75 -10.30 4.78
C TYR A 9 8.04 -10.48 3.29
N SER A 10 7.72 -9.46 2.50
CA SER A 10 8.09 -9.42 1.08
C SER A 10 9.60 -9.25 0.92
N LEU A 11 10.21 -10.05 0.03
CA LEU A 11 11.60 -9.88 -0.42
C LEU A 11 11.75 -8.78 -1.49
N VAL A 12 10.64 -8.17 -1.90
CA VAL A 12 10.56 -7.15 -2.94
C VAL A 12 9.87 -5.91 -2.39
N TYR A 13 10.45 -4.73 -2.63
CA TYR A 13 9.85 -3.45 -2.23
C TYR A 13 8.79 -3.03 -3.23
N HIS A 14 7.56 -2.85 -2.77
CA HIS A 14 6.49 -2.28 -3.58
C HIS A 14 6.49 -0.76 -3.38
N ILE A 15 6.73 -0.01 -4.45
CA ILE A 15 6.85 1.46 -4.39
C ILE A 15 5.97 2.08 -5.47
N SER A 16 5.19 3.09 -5.07
CA SER A 16 4.32 3.86 -5.95
C SER A 16 5.01 5.14 -6.44
N PHE A 17 4.93 5.40 -7.74
CA PHE A 17 5.50 6.55 -8.43
C PHE A 17 4.42 7.31 -9.19
N PRO A 18 4.54 8.63 -9.37
CA PRO A 18 3.62 9.36 -10.24
C PRO A 18 3.71 8.86 -11.68
N LYS A 19 2.57 8.81 -12.39
CA LYS A 19 2.54 8.56 -13.85
C LYS A 19 3.51 9.52 -14.57
N GLY A 20 4.36 8.96 -15.44
CA GLY A 20 5.40 9.69 -16.17
C GLY A 20 6.77 9.76 -15.46
N TYR A 21 6.91 9.21 -14.25
CA TYR A 21 8.20 9.06 -13.60
C TYR A 21 9.04 7.98 -14.29
N HIS A 22 10.30 8.27 -14.59
CA HIS A 22 11.22 7.32 -15.23
C HIS A 22 12.14 6.69 -14.19
N LEU A 23 11.73 5.55 -13.64
CA LEU A 23 12.56 4.80 -12.70
C LEU A 23 13.67 4.04 -13.45
N THR A 24 14.92 4.37 -13.18
CA THR A 24 16.08 3.58 -13.63
C THR A 24 16.48 2.56 -12.58
N ASN A 25 17.07 1.43 -12.99
CA ASN A 25 17.67 0.43 -12.10
C ASN A 25 16.72 -0.27 -11.10
N ALA A 26 15.40 -0.26 -11.32
CA ALA A 26 14.41 -0.89 -10.44
C ALA A 26 14.73 -2.36 -10.11
N SER A 27 15.14 -3.13 -11.13
CA SER A 27 15.48 -4.55 -10.98
C SER A 27 16.71 -4.79 -10.11
N LYS A 28 17.68 -3.87 -10.11
CA LYS A 28 18.89 -3.98 -9.28
C LYS A 28 18.62 -3.72 -7.80
N GLN A 29 17.51 -3.05 -7.48
CA GLN A 29 17.15 -2.65 -6.13
C GLN A 29 16.00 -3.48 -5.55
N ASN A 30 15.59 -4.57 -6.23
CA ASN A 30 14.41 -5.38 -5.85
C ASN A 30 13.14 -4.54 -5.67
N ILE A 31 12.94 -3.54 -6.55
CA ILE A 31 11.77 -2.66 -6.51
C ILE A 31 10.74 -3.12 -7.54
N LYS A 32 9.51 -3.35 -7.07
CA LYS A 32 8.31 -3.43 -7.89
C LYS A 32 7.64 -2.06 -7.95
N SER A 33 7.75 -1.41 -9.10
CA SER A 33 7.14 -0.10 -9.34
C SER A 33 5.64 -0.21 -9.65
N HIS A 34 4.85 0.66 -9.03
CA HIS A 34 3.46 0.93 -9.36
C HIS A 34 3.32 2.39 -9.79
N TYR A 35 2.52 2.70 -10.81
CA TYR A 35 2.38 4.07 -11.31
C TYR A 35 0.98 4.60 -11.01
N ILE A 36 0.91 5.60 -10.16
CA ILE A 36 -0.35 6.14 -9.62
C ILE A 36 -0.62 7.56 -10.11
N SER A 37 -1.88 7.98 -10.02
CA SER A 37 -2.30 9.34 -10.34
C SER A 37 -1.64 10.33 -9.38
N LYS A 38 -1.33 11.55 -9.84
CA LYS A 38 -0.85 12.61 -8.93
C LYS A 38 -1.84 12.95 -7.83
N LYS A 39 -3.14 12.69 -8.04
CA LYS A 39 -4.19 12.89 -7.04
C LYS A 39 -4.08 11.94 -5.85
N GLU A 40 -3.42 10.79 -6.04
CA GLU A 40 -3.20 9.80 -5.00
C GLU A 40 -1.90 10.04 -4.22
N LEU A 41 -1.12 11.07 -4.58
CA LEU A 41 0.11 11.50 -3.90
C LEU A 41 -0.15 12.71 -3.00
N THR A 42 -1.19 12.63 -2.18
CA THR A 42 -1.55 13.67 -1.20
C THR A 42 -1.38 13.16 0.22
N ASP A 43 -1.31 14.08 1.18
CA ASP A 43 -1.22 13.77 2.61
C ASP A 43 -2.41 12.93 3.13
N GLU A 44 -3.51 12.88 2.38
CA GLU A 44 -4.65 12.01 2.68
C GLU A 44 -4.34 10.52 2.48
N TYR A 45 -3.42 10.19 1.59
CA TYR A 45 -3.08 8.81 1.20
C TYR A 45 -1.72 8.35 1.72
N ILE A 46 -0.98 9.24 2.38
CA ILE A 46 0.41 9.00 2.79
C ILE A 46 0.52 9.17 4.30
N ASP A 47 1.11 8.17 4.96
CA ASP A 47 1.54 8.24 6.35
C ASP A 47 3.08 8.25 6.42
N VAL A 48 3.63 8.74 7.54
CA VAL A 48 5.06 8.60 7.85
C VAL A 48 5.21 7.56 8.96
N VAL A 49 6.02 6.53 8.70
CA VAL A 49 6.30 5.45 9.65
C VAL A 49 7.81 5.33 9.83
N GLU A 50 8.27 5.07 11.04
CA GLU A 50 9.69 4.80 11.30
C GLU A 50 10.07 3.41 10.81
N SER A 51 11.21 3.32 10.12
CA SER A 51 11.85 2.05 9.82
C SER A 51 12.42 1.41 11.09
N LEU A 52 12.85 0.14 10.99
CA LEU A 52 13.54 -0.54 12.09
C LEU A 52 14.81 0.19 12.56
N ASP A 53 15.43 0.96 11.66
CA ASP A 53 16.63 1.77 11.93
C ASP A 53 16.26 3.24 12.26
N SER A 54 15.01 3.51 12.66
CA SER A 54 14.50 4.84 13.01
C SER A 54 14.61 5.88 11.88
N ASN A 55 14.59 5.44 10.61
CA ASN A 55 14.52 6.35 9.48
C ASN A 55 13.05 6.62 9.12
N PRO A 56 12.64 7.89 8.96
CA PRO A 56 11.27 8.19 8.56
C PRO A 56 11.03 7.76 7.11
N LEU A 57 10.01 6.93 6.90
CA LEU A 57 9.60 6.44 5.59
C LEU A 57 8.19 6.95 5.26
N MET A 58 8.03 7.50 4.06
CA MET A 58 6.72 7.79 3.49
C MET A 58 6.09 6.50 2.96
N VAL A 59 4.94 6.14 3.49
CA VAL A 59 4.22 4.92 3.13
C VAL A 59 2.80 5.27 2.72
N THR A 60 2.17 4.43 1.89
CA THR A 60 0.72 4.55 1.69
C THR A 60 0.02 4.31 3.01
N ASN A 61 -1.04 5.05 3.29
CA ASN A 61 -1.75 4.92 4.56
C ASN A 61 -2.38 3.52 4.73
N LEU A 62 -2.82 3.20 5.95
CA LEU A 62 -3.39 1.88 6.26
C LEU A 62 -4.51 1.46 5.29
N LYS A 63 -5.44 2.37 5.00
CA LYS A 63 -6.65 2.08 4.22
C LYS A 63 -6.31 1.88 2.73
N LYS A 64 -5.44 2.73 2.20
CA LYS A 64 -4.90 2.61 0.84
C LYS A 64 -4.11 1.32 0.68
N THR A 65 -3.30 0.97 1.67
CA THR A 65 -2.55 -0.29 1.68
C THR A 65 -3.47 -1.50 1.55
N VAL A 66 -4.58 -1.54 2.31
CA VAL A 66 -5.55 -2.64 2.21
C VAL A 66 -6.18 -2.70 0.82
N VAL A 67 -6.63 -1.57 0.27
CA VAL A 67 -7.22 -1.51 -1.08
C VAL A 67 -6.20 -1.92 -2.16
N ASP A 68 -4.97 -1.42 -2.08
CA ASP A 68 -3.91 -1.74 -3.03
C ASP A 68 -3.56 -3.24 -3.00
N MET A 69 -3.53 -3.85 -1.81
CA MET A 69 -3.30 -5.29 -1.65
C MET A 69 -4.45 -6.14 -2.18
N LEU A 70 -5.70 -5.70 -2.01
CA LEU A 70 -6.88 -6.35 -2.59
C LEU A 70 -6.91 -6.26 -4.12
N ARG A 71 -6.42 -5.14 -4.68
CA ARG A 71 -6.31 -4.96 -6.15
C ARG A 71 -5.14 -5.73 -6.75
N TYR A 72 -4.09 -5.97 -5.98
CA TYR A 72 -2.90 -6.65 -6.49
C TYR A 72 -3.17 -8.14 -6.70
N THR A 73 -3.43 -8.51 -7.96
CA THR A 73 -3.83 -9.88 -8.37
C THR A 73 -2.78 -10.97 -8.15
N LYS A 74 -1.54 -10.59 -7.81
CA LYS A 74 -0.44 -11.55 -7.58
C LYS A 74 -0.21 -11.83 -6.09
N THR A 75 -1.01 -11.26 -5.20
CA THR A 75 -0.97 -11.60 -3.78
C THR A 75 -1.56 -13.00 -3.58
N SER A 76 -0.93 -13.82 -2.73
CA SER A 76 -1.48 -15.12 -2.34
C SER A 76 -2.82 -14.95 -1.60
N PRO A 77 -3.85 -15.77 -1.85
CA PRO A 77 -5.14 -15.68 -1.17
C PRO A 77 -5.03 -15.66 0.36
N ASN A 78 -4.16 -16.47 0.95
CA ASN A 78 -3.97 -16.52 2.40
C ASN A 78 -3.43 -15.19 2.97
N VAL A 79 -2.59 -14.49 2.20
CA VAL A 79 -2.06 -13.17 2.61
C VAL A 79 -3.15 -12.11 2.49
N VAL A 80 -4.03 -12.22 1.48
CA VAL A 80 -5.18 -11.32 1.36
C VAL A 80 -6.14 -11.52 2.54
N GLU A 81 -6.44 -12.78 2.89
CA GLU A 81 -7.29 -13.12 4.04
C GLU A 81 -6.70 -12.56 5.35
N GLU A 82 -5.41 -12.82 5.62
CA GLU A 82 -4.72 -12.28 6.80
C GLU A 82 -4.79 -10.75 6.88
N ILE A 83 -4.58 -10.05 5.76
CA ILE A 83 -4.65 -8.58 5.70
C ILE A 83 -6.06 -8.08 6.03
N VAL A 84 -7.09 -8.72 5.47
CA VAL A 84 -8.49 -8.34 5.70
C VAL A 84 -8.87 -8.59 7.15
N ASP A 85 -8.57 -9.78 7.69
CA ASP A 85 -8.89 -10.14 9.07
C ASP A 85 -8.18 -9.23 10.07
N ASN A 86 -6.90 -8.96 9.85
CA ASN A 86 -6.12 -8.05 10.69
C ASN A 86 -6.64 -6.61 10.58
N TYR A 87 -7.11 -6.16 9.41
CA TYR A 87 -7.72 -4.83 9.31
C TYR A 87 -9.06 -4.76 10.06
N LEU A 88 -9.90 -5.79 9.95
CA LEU A 88 -11.22 -5.84 10.57
C LEU A 88 -11.16 -5.99 12.10
N SER A 89 -10.11 -6.62 12.63
CA SER A 89 -9.90 -6.77 14.07
C SER A 89 -9.40 -5.51 14.77
N ARG A 90 -8.85 -4.53 14.03
CA ARG A 90 -8.32 -3.29 14.60
C ARG A 90 -9.39 -2.38 15.21
N GLU A 91 -8.99 -1.62 16.23
CA GLU A 91 -9.81 -0.60 16.88
C GLU A 91 -9.90 0.68 16.03
N ASP A 92 -8.83 1.06 15.35
CA ASP A 92 -8.71 2.26 14.49
C ASP A 92 -9.25 2.06 13.06
N LYS A 93 -10.02 0.99 12.84
CA LYS A 93 -10.62 0.68 11.54
C LYS A 93 -11.65 1.74 11.14
N ASN A 94 -11.62 2.13 9.87
CA ASN A 94 -12.65 2.98 9.29
C ASN A 94 -13.15 2.34 7.99
N ILE A 95 -14.30 1.67 8.09
CA ILE A 95 -14.88 0.92 6.96
C ILE A 95 -15.47 1.87 5.90
N GLU A 96 -15.98 3.04 6.31
CA GLU A 96 -16.54 4.02 5.39
C GLU A 96 -15.46 4.60 4.48
N ARG A 97 -14.34 5.06 5.07
CA ARG A 97 -13.14 5.49 4.33
C ARG A 97 -12.59 4.40 3.43
N LEU A 98 -12.56 3.15 3.89
CA LEU A 98 -12.09 2.03 3.05
C LEU A 98 -12.98 1.87 1.79
N LYS A 99 -14.31 1.98 1.95
CA LYS A 99 -15.25 1.93 0.82
C LYS A 99 -15.09 3.11 -0.13
N GLU A 100 -14.78 4.30 0.37
CA GLU A 100 -14.47 5.47 -0.47
C GLU A 100 -13.21 5.21 -1.29
N TYR A 101 -12.15 4.71 -0.65
CA TYR A 101 -10.88 4.44 -1.32
C TYR A 101 -11.03 3.36 -2.40
N GLY A 102 -11.81 2.30 -2.11
CA GLY A 102 -12.16 1.28 -3.10
C GLY A 102 -12.93 1.85 -4.30
N ARG A 103 -13.91 2.74 -4.06
CA ARG A 103 -14.66 3.40 -5.14
C ARG A 103 -13.79 4.28 -6.01
N HIS A 104 -12.96 5.14 -5.41
CA HIS A 104 -12.05 6.01 -6.17
C HIS A 104 -11.04 5.19 -6.99
N SER A 105 -10.55 4.09 -6.42
CA SER A 105 -9.61 3.20 -7.10
C SER A 105 -10.18 2.55 -8.36
N ILE A 106 -11.48 2.21 -8.37
CA ILE A 106 -12.17 1.61 -9.52
C ILE A 106 -12.48 2.66 -10.60
N LEU A 107 -12.68 3.92 -10.22
CA LEU A 107 -13.07 5.01 -11.13
C LEU A 107 -11.88 5.70 -11.84
N GLU A 108 -10.64 5.44 -11.42
CA GLU A 108 -9.42 6.02 -12.02
C GLU A 108 -8.70 5.09 -13.04
N GLU A 109 -9.31 3.96 -13.40
CA GLU A 109 -8.93 3.09 -14.55
C GLU A 109 -9.53 3.60 -15.87
#